data_AF-A0A813HXV1-F1
#
_entry.id   AF-A0A813HXV1-F1
#
_cell.length_a   1.000
_cell.length_b   1.000
_cell.length_c   1.000
_cell.angle_alpha   90.00
_cell.angle_beta   90.00
_cell.angle_gamma   90.00
#
_symmetry.space_group_name_H-M   'P 1'
#
loop_
_entity.id
_entity.type
_entity.pdbx_description
1 polymer ?
#
loop_
_entity_poly.entity_id
_entity_poly.type
_entity_poly.pdbx_seq_one_letter_code
_entity_poly.pdbx_strand_id
1 'polypeptide(L)'
;MPSPHRRTFRTGIDSLGLADANPPLSACKGGPLVARLAEQLGSCALRLAAGEPHLEAMQRLLRELQEKTAVADLAFDTRDAAWDSKSHYDFKVEKLKKHPARSGMSFTMEDRVLRNKQKQKESSAAFEKASAEAARAADTVLETRWCSTASALSELCRCHASIFERAEVSRLADRFAEAPRLLSMSSSAVFLTSEEIRSV
;
A
#
# COMPACT_ATOMS: atom_id res chain seq x y z
N MET A 1 3.53 18.81 6.40
CA MET A 1 3.51 20.28 6.63
C MET A 1 4.55 20.87 5.70
N PRO A 2 4.20 21.16 4.42
CA PRO A 2 3.47 22.37 3.97
C PRO A 2 2.32 21.99 2.99
N SER A 3 1.38 22.80 2.49
CA SER A 3 0.89 24.17 2.65
C SER A 3 -0.54 24.17 2.08
N PRO A 4 -1.51 24.93 2.63
CA PRO A 4 -2.84 25.03 2.04
C PRO A 4 -2.83 26.10 0.94
N HIS A 5 -2.69 25.69 -0.32
CA HIS A 5 -2.98 26.58 -1.45
C HIS A 5 -4.50 26.72 -1.62
N ARG A 6 -5.13 27.53 -0.76
CA ARG A 6 -6.42 28.16 -1.08
C ARG A 6 -6.16 29.18 -2.19
N ARG A 7 -6.38 28.77 -3.44
CA ARG A 7 -6.59 29.72 -4.55
C ARG A 7 -7.90 30.45 -4.30
N THR A 8 -7.81 31.65 -3.73
CA THR A 8 -8.88 32.62 -3.77
C THR A 8 -9.01 33.12 -5.20
N PHE A 9 -10.05 32.66 -5.91
CA PHE A 9 -10.45 33.26 -7.18
C PHE A 9 -10.98 34.67 -6.88
N ARG A 10 -10.13 35.67 -7.11
CA ARG A 10 -10.46 37.08 -7.01
C ARG A 10 -11.23 37.46 -8.29
N THR A 11 -12.56 37.46 -8.23
CA THR A 11 -13.42 38.00 -9.30
C THR A 11 -13.33 39.52 -9.28
N GLY A 12 -12.33 40.09 -9.95
CA GLY A 12 -12.27 41.51 -10.27
C GLY A 12 -13.16 41.78 -11.47
N ILE A 13 -14.43 42.10 -11.22
CA ILE A 13 -15.34 42.70 -12.20
C ILE A 13 -15.50 44.15 -11.76
N ASP A 14 -14.49 44.96 -12.07
CA ASP A 14 -14.57 46.41 -11.92
C ASP A 14 -15.29 46.98 -13.15
N SER A 15 -16.56 47.30 -12.91
CA SER A 15 -17.35 48.41 -13.46
C SER A 15 -16.76 49.15 -14.68
N LEU A 16 -17.11 48.69 -15.88
CA LEU A 16 -17.10 49.52 -17.09
C LEU A 16 -18.51 50.09 -17.28
N GLY A 17 -18.63 51.41 -17.10
CA GLY A 17 -19.84 52.16 -17.42
C GLY A 17 -20.11 52.13 -18.92
N LEU A 18 -21.03 51.26 -19.35
CA LEU A 18 -21.57 51.24 -20.70
C LEU A 18 -22.99 51.82 -20.67
N ALA A 19 -23.16 52.92 -21.41
CA ALA A 19 -24.39 53.66 -21.54
C ALA A 19 -25.53 52.80 -22.13
N ASP A 20 -26.72 52.98 -21.54
CA ASP A 20 -28.00 52.37 -21.90
C ASP A 20 -28.38 52.62 -23.36
N ALA A 21 -28.17 51.63 -24.20
CA ALA A 21 -28.92 51.45 -25.43
C ALA A 21 -29.28 49.96 -25.52
N ASN A 22 -30.33 49.56 -24.79
CA ASN A 22 -30.88 48.21 -24.82
C ASN A 22 -31.86 48.10 -26.00
N PRO A 23 -31.49 47.51 -27.15
CA PRO A 23 -32.48 47.14 -28.16
C PRO A 23 -33.44 46.10 -27.56
N PRO A 24 -34.72 46.05 -27.99
CA PRO A 24 -35.63 45.02 -27.55
C PRO A 24 -35.05 43.67 -27.95
N LEU A 25 -34.60 42.91 -26.95
CA LEU A 25 -34.07 41.56 -27.09
C LEU A 25 -35.18 40.68 -27.68
N SER A 26 -35.22 40.63 -29.01
CA SER A 26 -35.92 39.62 -29.78
C SER A 26 -35.61 38.28 -29.13
N ALA A 27 -36.64 37.56 -28.70
CA ALA A 27 -36.56 36.36 -27.89
C ALA A 27 -35.62 35.32 -28.54
N CYS A 28 -34.34 35.38 -28.19
CA CYS A 28 -33.34 34.42 -28.63
C CYS A 28 -33.72 33.06 -28.06
N LYS A 29 -34.17 32.16 -28.94
CA LYS A 29 -34.55 30.77 -28.63
C LYS A 29 -33.44 29.97 -27.90
N GLY A 30 -32.22 30.52 -27.80
CA GLY A 30 -31.09 29.94 -27.08
C GLY A 30 -31.08 30.12 -25.56
N GLY A 31 -31.85 31.08 -25.00
CA GLY A 31 -31.88 31.32 -23.55
C GLY A 31 -32.18 30.07 -22.70
N PRO A 32 -33.23 29.28 -23.04
CA PRO A 32 -33.54 28.04 -22.33
C PRO A 32 -32.46 26.96 -22.46
N LEU A 33 -31.77 26.88 -23.59
CA LEU A 33 -30.68 25.91 -23.79
C LEU A 33 -29.46 26.23 -22.92
N VAL A 34 -29.11 27.52 -22.81
CA VAL A 34 -28.02 27.98 -21.94
C VAL A 34 -28.35 27.74 -20.47
N ALA A 35 -29.58 28.02 -20.05
CA ALA A 35 -30.04 27.74 -18.69
C ALA A 35 -29.95 26.24 -18.35
N ARG A 36 -30.41 25.37 -19.26
CA ARG A 36 -30.31 23.92 -19.11
C ARG A 36 -28.86 23.45 -19.05
N LEU A 37 -27.99 23.98 -19.90
CA LEU A 37 -26.56 23.64 -19.87
C LEU A 37 -25.92 24.05 -18.53
N ALA A 38 -26.21 25.24 -18.03
CA ALA A 38 -25.71 25.73 -16.74
C ALA A 38 -26.17 24.84 -15.58
N GLU A 39 -27.43 24.41 -15.59
CA GLU A 39 -27.98 23.47 -14.61
C GLU A 39 -27.26 22.11 -14.65
N GLN A 40 -27.06 21.55 -15.84
CA GLN A 40 -26.37 20.27 -16.01
C GLN A 40 -24.90 20.35 -15.57
N LEU A 41 -24.21 21.46 -15.88
CA LEU A 41 -22.85 21.72 -15.41
C LEU A 41 -22.80 21.87 -13.88
N GLY A 42 -23.77 22.57 -13.28
CA GLY A 42 -23.89 22.70 -11.83
C GLY A 42 -24.08 21.35 -11.14
N SER A 43 -25.01 20.53 -11.65
CA SER A 43 -25.22 19.15 -11.18
C SER A 43 -23.95 18.31 -11.33
N CYS A 44 -23.25 18.39 -12.46
CA CYS A 44 -21.99 17.68 -12.69
C CYS A 44 -20.92 18.10 -11.66
N ALA A 45 -20.77 19.40 -11.41
CA ALA A 45 -19.81 19.92 -10.44
C ALA A 45 -20.12 19.43 -9.01
N LEU A 46 -21.39 19.43 -8.60
CA LEU A 46 -21.81 18.91 -7.31
C LEU A 46 -21.51 17.42 -7.16
N ARG A 47 -21.75 16.63 -8.21
CA ARG A 47 -21.48 15.18 -8.22
C ARG A 47 -19.99 14.85 -8.19
N LEU A 48 -19.16 15.62 -8.88
CA LEU A 48 -17.71 15.52 -8.80
C LEU A 48 -17.21 15.83 -7.38
N ALA A 49 -17.72 16.91 -6.76
CA ALA A 49 -17.38 17.27 -5.39
C ALA A 49 -17.83 16.18 -4.38
N ALA A 50 -18.97 15.53 -4.60
CA ALA A 50 -19.41 14.40 -3.79
C ALA A 50 -18.53 13.15 -3.94
N GLY A 51 -17.86 12.98 -5.09
CA GLY A 51 -16.94 11.86 -5.34
C GLY A 51 -15.53 12.05 -4.75
N GLU A 52 -15.10 13.29 -4.52
CA GLU A 52 -13.78 13.66 -3.98
C GLU A 52 -13.39 12.93 -2.68
N PRO A 53 -14.22 12.90 -1.61
CA PRO A 53 -13.83 12.24 -0.35
C PRO A 53 -13.56 10.73 -0.51
N HIS A 54 -14.24 10.06 -1.45
CA HIS A 54 -14.01 8.65 -1.75
C HIS A 54 -12.66 8.42 -2.43
N LEU A 55 -12.25 9.32 -3.34
CA LEU A 55 -10.91 9.25 -3.95
C LEU A 55 -9.82 9.49 -2.92
N GLU A 56 -10.00 10.46 -2.02
CA GLU A 56 -9.05 10.70 -0.94
C GLU A 56 -8.92 9.51 0.01
N ALA A 57 -10.04 8.87 0.36
CA ALA A 57 -10.05 7.66 1.17
C ALA A 57 -9.32 6.50 0.48
N MET A 58 -9.59 6.26 -0.81
CA MET A 58 -8.89 5.26 -1.61
C MET A 58 -7.37 5.52 -1.67
N GLN A 59 -6.96 6.76 -1.94
CA GLN A 59 -5.54 7.13 -1.99
C GLN A 59 -4.84 6.90 -0.64
N ARG A 60 -5.53 7.18 0.48
CA ARG A 60 -5.01 6.90 1.82
C ARG A 60 -4.77 5.42 2.03
N LEU A 61 -5.74 4.57 1.70
CA LEU A 61 -5.62 3.10 1.79
C LEU A 61 -4.46 2.56 0.94
N LEU A 62 -4.28 3.10 -0.27
CA LEU A 62 -3.17 2.70 -1.14
C LEU A 62 -1.81 3.09 -0.56
N ARG A 63 -1.69 4.29 0.04
CA ARG A 63 -0.45 4.71 0.72
C ARG A 63 -0.13 3.82 1.92
N GLU A 64 -1.12 3.52 2.75
CA GLU A 64 -0.94 2.61 3.89
C GLU A 64 -0.47 1.21 3.46
N LEU A 65 -1.00 0.69 2.35
CA LEU A 65 -0.56 -0.59 1.80
C LEU A 65 0.88 -0.52 1.25
N GLN A 66 1.23 0.57 0.59
CA GLN A 66 2.60 0.82 0.10
C GLN A 66 3.59 0.90 1.26
N GLU A 67 3.26 1.60 2.33
CA GLU A 67 4.09 1.70 3.54
C GLU A 67 4.35 0.32 4.16
N LYS A 68 3.30 -0.51 4.31
CA LYS A 68 3.47 -1.88 4.81
C LYS A 68 4.35 -2.75 3.91
N THR A 69 4.20 -2.60 2.60
CA THR A 69 5.01 -3.34 1.61
C THR A 69 6.48 -2.92 1.70
N ALA A 70 6.75 -1.61 1.81
CA ALA A 70 8.11 -1.10 1.97
C ALA A 70 8.79 -1.58 3.27
N VAL A 71 8.02 -1.73 4.36
CA VAL A 71 8.54 -2.33 5.61
C VAL A 71 8.91 -3.80 5.41
N ALA A 72 8.10 -4.56 4.66
CA ALA A 72 8.41 -5.96 4.35
C ALA A 72 9.64 -6.09 3.45
N ASP A 73 9.76 -5.25 2.42
CA ASP A 73 10.93 -5.20 1.53
C ASP A 73 12.21 -4.92 2.33
N LEU A 74 12.20 -3.90 3.21
CA LEU A 74 13.33 -3.59 4.08
C LEU A 74 13.71 -4.76 5.02
N ALA A 75 12.71 -5.48 5.52
CA ALA A 75 12.95 -6.64 6.37
C ALA A 75 13.60 -7.81 5.58
N PHE A 76 13.21 -8.01 4.32
CA PHE A 76 13.87 -8.97 3.43
C PHE A 76 15.30 -8.57 3.10
N ASP A 77 15.55 -7.29 2.77
CA ASP A 77 16.91 -6.78 2.54
C ASP A 77 17.81 -7.01 3.77
N THR A 78 17.27 -6.77 4.97
CA THR A 78 17.98 -7.00 6.24
C THR A 78 18.29 -8.48 6.45
N ARG A 79 17.33 -9.37 6.13
CA ARG A 79 17.52 -10.83 6.20
C ARG A 79 18.61 -11.29 5.25
N ASP A 80 18.59 -10.80 4.02
CA ASP A 80 19.54 -11.21 2.98
C ASP A 80 20.96 -10.73 3.31
N ALA A 81 21.11 -9.50 3.84
CA ALA A 81 22.40 -9.03 4.36
C ALA A 81 22.91 -9.88 5.54
N ALA A 82 22.01 -10.33 6.43
CA ALA A 82 22.37 -11.23 7.53
C ALA A 82 22.78 -12.63 7.02
N TRP A 83 22.15 -13.11 5.96
CA TRP A 83 22.49 -14.38 5.31
C TRP A 83 23.91 -14.36 4.72
N ASP A 84 24.30 -13.26 4.07
CA ASP A 84 25.66 -13.10 3.52
C ASP A 84 26.73 -13.21 4.61
N SER A 85 26.49 -12.57 5.77
CA SER A 85 27.39 -12.67 6.93
C SER A 85 27.45 -14.10 7.48
N LYS A 86 26.29 -14.76 7.63
CA LYS A 86 26.20 -16.15 8.11
C LYS A 86 26.94 -17.11 7.17
N SER A 87 26.65 -17.05 5.88
CA SER A 87 27.25 -17.93 4.87
C SER A 87 28.78 -17.77 4.80
N HIS A 88 29.29 -16.55 4.93
CA HIS A 88 30.72 -16.26 5.01
C HIS A 88 31.41 -16.94 6.20
N TYR A 89 30.82 -16.85 7.41
CA TYR A 89 31.39 -17.47 8.59
C TYR A 89 31.21 -18.99 8.61
N ASP A 90 30.10 -19.51 8.08
CA ASP A 90 29.91 -20.94 7.86
C ASP A 90 31.03 -21.51 6.98
N PHE A 91 31.29 -20.87 5.83
CA PHE A 91 32.38 -21.25 4.92
C PHE A 91 33.77 -21.14 5.58
N LYS A 92 34.04 -20.06 6.33
CA LYS A 92 35.31 -19.88 7.04
C LYS A 92 35.56 -20.98 8.07
N VAL A 93 34.55 -21.32 8.87
CA VAL A 93 34.66 -22.38 9.88
C VAL A 93 34.85 -23.74 9.21
N GLU A 94 34.13 -24.02 8.12
CA GLU A 94 34.30 -25.25 7.35
C GLU A 94 35.72 -25.38 6.77
N LYS A 95 36.24 -24.30 6.17
CA LYS A 95 37.60 -24.27 5.60
C LYS A 95 38.68 -24.50 6.67
N LEU A 96 38.53 -23.92 7.86
CA LEU A 96 39.45 -24.15 8.98
C LEU A 96 39.41 -25.60 9.49
N LYS A 97 38.24 -26.24 9.49
CA LYS A 97 38.10 -27.66 9.85
C LYS A 97 38.81 -28.59 8.87
N LYS A 98 38.78 -28.29 7.57
CA LYS A 98 39.40 -29.12 6.52
C LYS A 98 40.93 -29.02 6.46
N HIS A 99 41.52 -27.93 6.95
CA HIS A 99 42.97 -27.68 6.86
C HIS A 99 43.63 -27.33 8.21
N PRO A 100 43.60 -28.24 9.20
CA PRO A 100 44.18 -27.98 10.52
C PRO A 100 45.72 -27.92 10.50
N ALA A 101 46.39 -28.61 9.55
CA ALA A 101 47.82 -28.93 9.64
C ALA A 101 48.78 -28.08 8.77
N ARG A 102 48.29 -27.14 7.94
CA ARG A 102 49.14 -26.44 6.95
C ARG A 102 49.78 -25.12 7.44
N SER A 103 49.47 -24.69 8.65
CA SER A 103 49.97 -23.43 9.23
C SER A 103 50.85 -23.75 10.43
N GLY A 104 52.18 -23.72 10.25
CA GLY A 104 53.19 -24.10 11.26
C GLY A 104 53.30 -23.21 12.51
N MET A 105 52.20 -22.63 13.00
CA MET A 105 52.10 -21.87 14.25
C MET A 105 50.87 -22.32 15.05
N SER A 106 51.05 -23.35 15.87
CA SER A 106 49.97 -24.13 16.52
C SER A 106 49.13 -23.33 17.53
N PHE A 107 49.71 -22.41 18.30
CA PHE A 107 48.97 -21.65 19.31
C PHE A 107 47.96 -20.64 18.70
N THR A 108 48.25 -20.14 17.51
CA THR A 108 47.41 -19.12 16.85
C THR A 108 46.16 -19.68 16.17
N MET A 109 46.13 -20.99 15.90
CA MET A 109 45.08 -21.63 15.11
C MET A 109 43.84 -21.95 15.95
N GLU A 110 44.02 -22.41 17.18
CA GLU A 110 42.92 -22.69 18.10
C GLU A 110 42.15 -21.40 18.42
N ASP A 111 42.86 -20.31 18.74
CA ASP A 111 42.28 -18.98 18.94
C ASP A 111 41.54 -18.47 17.69
N ARG A 112 42.07 -18.74 16.51
CA ARG A 112 41.42 -18.35 15.25
C ARG A 112 40.14 -19.16 15.03
N VAL A 113 40.15 -20.46 15.30
CA VAL A 113 38.96 -21.32 15.22
C VAL A 113 37.90 -20.88 16.22
N LEU A 114 38.28 -20.61 17.47
CA LEU A 114 37.38 -20.12 18.51
C LEU A 114 36.72 -18.80 18.12
N ARG A 115 37.50 -17.82 17.64
CA ARG A 115 36.96 -16.53 17.16
C ARG A 115 35.99 -16.68 15.98
N ASN A 116 36.30 -17.53 15.00
CA ASN A 116 35.41 -17.74 13.85
C ASN A 116 34.14 -18.51 14.25
N LYS A 117 34.22 -19.49 15.16
CA LYS A 117 33.05 -20.17 15.71
C LYS A 117 32.16 -19.21 16.49
N GLN A 118 32.74 -18.29 17.27
CA GLN A 118 31.99 -17.27 17.99
C GLN A 118 31.26 -16.35 17.00
N LYS A 119 31.96 -15.87 15.97
CA LYS A 119 31.34 -15.04 14.91
C LYS A 119 30.25 -15.79 14.14
N GLN A 120 30.43 -17.08 13.85
CA GLN A 120 29.42 -17.94 13.23
C GLN A 120 28.14 -18.03 14.07
N LYS A 121 28.27 -18.16 15.39
CA LYS A 121 27.12 -18.16 16.32
C LYS A 121 26.40 -16.81 16.30
N GLU A 122 27.14 -15.72 16.38
CA GLU A 122 26.60 -14.35 16.33
C GLU A 122 25.86 -14.09 15.01
N SER A 123 26.47 -14.42 13.87
CA SER A 123 25.84 -14.22 12.54
C SER A 123 24.64 -15.13 12.34
N SER A 124 24.67 -16.36 12.85
CA SER A 124 23.50 -17.27 12.81
C SER A 124 22.35 -16.71 13.62
N ALA A 125 22.60 -16.24 14.85
CA ALA A 125 21.57 -15.63 15.69
C ALA A 125 20.98 -14.36 15.04
N ALA A 126 21.81 -13.54 14.41
CA ALA A 126 21.35 -12.35 13.67
C ALA A 126 20.47 -12.72 12.47
N PHE A 127 20.84 -13.74 11.70
CA PHE A 127 20.05 -14.23 10.58
C PHE A 127 18.69 -14.80 11.01
N GLU A 128 18.64 -15.61 12.08
CA GLU A 128 17.38 -16.13 12.61
C GLU A 128 16.45 -15.00 13.06
N LYS A 129 17.00 -13.99 13.74
CA LYS A 129 16.23 -12.81 14.15
C LYS A 129 15.68 -12.05 12.93
N ALA A 130 16.52 -11.76 11.94
CA ALA A 130 16.09 -11.05 10.73
C ALA A 130 15.08 -11.86 9.91
N SER A 131 15.22 -13.19 9.87
CA SER A 131 14.26 -14.08 9.22
C SER A 131 12.90 -14.06 9.91
N ALA A 132 12.86 -14.07 11.24
CA ALA A 132 11.62 -13.96 12.00
C ALA A 132 10.96 -12.57 11.85
N GLU A 133 11.75 -11.50 11.70
CA GLU A 133 11.24 -10.16 11.40
C GLU A 133 10.65 -10.08 9.98
N ALA A 134 11.36 -10.59 8.97
CA ALA A 134 10.87 -10.66 7.60
C ALA A 134 9.58 -11.48 7.47
N ALA A 135 9.51 -12.64 8.15
CA ALA A 135 8.30 -13.46 8.18
C ALA A 135 7.10 -12.69 8.75
N ARG A 136 7.26 -12.05 9.92
CA ARG A 136 6.20 -11.24 10.54
C ARG A 136 5.75 -10.07 9.65
N ALA A 137 6.69 -9.40 8.98
CA ALA A 137 6.36 -8.31 8.07
C ALA A 137 5.57 -8.82 6.84
N ALA A 138 5.98 -9.95 6.27
CA ALA A 138 5.28 -10.58 5.16
C ALA A 138 3.87 -11.04 5.56
N ASP A 139 3.72 -11.69 6.72
CA ASP A 139 2.42 -12.12 7.24
C ASP A 139 1.47 -10.93 7.42
N THR A 140 1.96 -9.82 7.98
CA THR A 140 1.17 -8.58 8.14
C THR A 140 0.65 -8.05 6.79
N VAL A 141 1.48 -8.07 5.74
CA VAL A 141 1.07 -7.68 4.39
C VAL A 141 0.02 -8.66 3.85
N LEU A 142 0.26 -9.96 3.98
CA LEU A 142 -0.62 -11.01 3.45
C LEU A 142 -1.99 -11.03 4.13
N GLU A 143 -2.03 -10.84 5.45
CA GLU A 143 -3.28 -10.77 6.23
C GLU A 143 -4.12 -9.56 5.83
N THR A 144 -3.48 -8.42 5.55
CA THR A 144 -4.21 -7.17 5.30
C THR A 144 -4.46 -6.89 3.82
N ARG A 145 -3.84 -7.62 2.88
CA ARG A 145 -3.91 -7.35 1.43
C ARG A 145 -5.34 -7.36 0.89
N TRP A 146 -6.13 -8.37 1.25
CA TRP A 146 -7.46 -8.57 0.68
C TRP A 146 -8.44 -7.54 1.24
N CYS A 147 -8.39 -7.31 2.56
CA CYS A 147 -9.17 -6.27 3.22
C CYS A 147 -8.88 -4.90 2.60
N SER A 148 -7.62 -4.51 2.51
CA SER A 148 -7.21 -3.19 2.01
C SER A 148 -7.59 -2.99 0.55
N THR A 149 -7.38 -4.02 -0.30
CA THR A 149 -7.75 -3.96 -1.73
C THR A 149 -9.26 -3.85 -1.89
N ALA A 150 -10.03 -4.64 -1.16
CA ALA A 150 -11.49 -4.61 -1.24
C ALA A 150 -12.05 -3.26 -0.74
N SER A 151 -11.49 -2.70 0.34
CA SER A 151 -11.83 -1.35 0.80
C SER A 151 -11.51 -0.28 -0.25
N ALA A 152 -10.35 -0.33 -0.88
CA ALA A 152 -9.98 0.62 -1.95
C ALA A 152 -10.94 0.52 -3.15
N LEU A 153 -11.29 -0.70 -3.57
CA LEU A 153 -12.27 -0.92 -4.64
C LEU A 153 -13.68 -0.46 -4.27
N SER A 154 -14.08 -0.65 -3.00
CA SER A 154 -15.36 -0.16 -2.49
C SER A 154 -15.42 1.37 -2.58
N GLU A 155 -14.37 2.08 -2.15
CA GLU A 155 -14.29 3.54 -2.28
C GLU A 155 -14.29 4.00 -3.73
N LEU A 156 -13.59 3.32 -4.63
CA LEU A 156 -13.65 3.61 -6.07
C LEU A 156 -15.08 3.46 -6.62
N CYS A 157 -15.77 2.40 -6.24
CA CYS A 157 -17.16 2.17 -6.66
C CYS A 157 -18.10 3.23 -6.09
N ARG A 158 -17.93 3.63 -4.83
CA ARG A 158 -18.70 4.75 -4.23
C ARG A 158 -18.45 6.06 -4.94
N CYS A 159 -17.20 6.38 -5.26
CA CYS A 159 -16.85 7.56 -6.05
C CYS A 159 -17.60 7.56 -7.40
N HIS A 160 -17.55 6.44 -8.12
CA HIS A 160 -18.24 6.30 -9.39
C HIS A 160 -19.77 6.37 -9.25
N ALA A 161 -20.35 5.78 -8.21
CA ALA A 161 -21.77 5.87 -7.93
C ALA A 161 -22.22 7.31 -7.63
N SER A 162 -21.43 8.08 -6.86
CA SER A 162 -21.69 9.50 -6.57
C SER A 162 -21.60 10.39 -7.80
N ILE A 163 -20.67 10.11 -8.72
CA ILE A 163 -20.51 10.90 -9.96
C ILE A 163 -21.61 10.60 -10.99
N PHE A 164 -21.97 9.32 -11.14
CA PHE A 164 -22.82 8.86 -12.24
C PHE A 164 -24.24 8.43 -11.82
N GLU A 165 -24.57 8.52 -10.52
CA GLU A 165 -25.88 8.15 -9.94
C GLU A 165 -26.33 6.71 -10.28
N ARG A 166 -25.36 5.79 -10.40
CA ARG A 166 -25.64 4.40 -10.77
C ARG A 166 -25.80 3.52 -9.52
N ALA A 167 -27.04 3.18 -9.20
CA ALA A 167 -27.38 2.31 -8.06
C ALA A 167 -26.69 0.93 -8.10
N GLU A 168 -26.47 0.38 -9.30
CA GLU A 168 -25.76 -0.91 -9.47
C GLU A 168 -24.32 -0.87 -8.98
N VAL A 169 -23.62 0.25 -9.21
CA VAL A 169 -22.22 0.43 -8.78
C VAL A 169 -22.14 0.62 -7.27
N SER A 170 -23.15 1.24 -6.66
CA SER A 170 -23.27 1.29 -5.20
C SER A 170 -23.37 -0.10 -4.58
N ARG A 171 -24.24 -0.98 -5.15
CA ARG A 171 -24.36 -2.36 -4.67
C ARG A 171 -23.05 -3.15 -4.81
N LEU A 172 -22.29 -2.88 -5.87
CA LEU A 172 -20.97 -3.48 -6.05
C LEU A 172 -19.98 -3.01 -4.96
N ALA A 173 -20.04 -1.73 -4.56
CA ALA A 173 -19.23 -1.21 -3.47
C ALA A 173 -19.51 -1.94 -2.14
N ASP A 174 -20.78 -2.22 -1.85
CA ASP A 174 -21.19 -2.93 -0.63
C ASP A 174 -20.68 -4.38 -0.64
N ARG A 175 -20.75 -5.06 -1.80
CA ARG A 175 -20.19 -6.40 -1.96
C ARG A 175 -18.68 -6.44 -1.72
N PHE A 176 -17.94 -5.44 -2.21
CA PHE A 176 -16.51 -5.33 -1.92
C PHE A 176 -16.25 -5.04 -0.45
N ALA A 177 -17.08 -4.24 0.23
CA ALA A 177 -16.93 -3.99 1.67
C ALA A 177 -17.17 -5.25 2.52
N GLU A 178 -18.01 -6.17 2.05
CA GLU A 178 -18.33 -7.43 2.75
C GLU A 178 -17.34 -8.57 2.45
N ALA A 179 -16.73 -8.59 1.26
CA ALA A 179 -15.84 -9.67 0.82
C ALA A 179 -14.72 -10.04 1.80
N PRO A 180 -14.05 -9.09 2.49
CA PRO A 180 -13.03 -9.41 3.49
C PRO A 180 -13.51 -10.33 4.62
N ARG A 181 -14.78 -10.19 5.04
CA ARG A 181 -15.37 -11.03 6.10
C ARG A 181 -15.50 -12.48 5.65
N LEU A 182 -15.78 -12.70 4.37
CA LEU A 182 -15.90 -14.04 3.79
C LEU A 182 -14.54 -14.72 3.63
N LEU A 183 -13.52 -13.94 3.23
CA LEU A 183 -12.16 -14.45 3.03
C LEU A 183 -11.46 -14.77 4.36
N SER A 184 -11.70 -14.01 5.42
CA SER A 184 -11.11 -14.32 6.74
C SER A 184 -11.66 -15.63 7.30
N MET A 185 -12.91 -15.99 7.02
CA MET A 185 -13.51 -17.26 7.46
C MET A 185 -12.96 -18.48 6.70
N SER A 186 -12.60 -18.31 5.42
CA SER A 186 -12.05 -19.41 4.60
C SER A 186 -10.60 -19.75 4.96
N SER A 187 -9.81 -18.78 5.44
CA SER A 187 -8.39 -19.01 5.74
C SER A 187 -8.20 -19.91 6.97
N SER A 188 -9.12 -19.90 7.94
CA SER A 188 -9.09 -20.81 9.09
C SER A 188 -9.49 -22.25 8.73
N ALA A 189 -10.26 -22.46 7.66
CA ALA A 189 -10.72 -23.79 7.26
C ALA A 189 -9.66 -24.60 6.50
N VAL A 190 -8.72 -23.95 5.80
CA VAL A 190 -7.70 -24.64 4.99
C VAL A 190 -6.56 -25.19 5.85
N PHE A 191 -6.18 -24.51 6.94
CA PHE A 191 -5.08 -24.95 7.81
C PHE A 191 -5.39 -26.19 8.65
N LEU A 192 -6.67 -26.52 8.86
CA LEU A 192 -7.06 -27.72 9.63
C LEU A 192 -6.89 -29.03 8.85
N THR A 193 -6.59 -29.00 7.55
CA THR A 193 -6.42 -30.22 6.73
C THR A 193 -4.98 -30.66 6.54
N SER A 194 -4.00 -29.86 6.97
CA SER A 194 -2.56 -30.17 6.76
C SER A 194 -1.88 -30.86 7.95
N GLU A 195 -2.50 -30.92 9.15
CA GLU A 195 -1.96 -31.70 10.27
C GLU A 195 -2.31 -33.20 10.20
N GLU A 196 -3.33 -33.61 9.44
CA GLU A 196 -3.71 -35.03 9.29
C GLU A 196 -2.79 -35.84 8.34
N ILE A 197 -1.88 -35.20 7.61
CA ILE A 197 -1.00 -35.90 6.63
C ILE A 197 0.35 -36.31 7.25
N ARG A 198 0.66 -35.93 8.50
CA ARG A 198 1.91 -36.32 9.19
C ARG A 198 1.80 -37.52 10.13
N SER A 199 0.66 -38.22 10.18
CA SER A 199 0.50 -39.44 11.00
C SER A 199 0.40 -40.75 10.21
N VAL A 200 0.94 -40.82 8.98
CA VAL A 200 1.05 -42.06 8.21
C VAL A 200 2.51 -42.33 7.85
#